data_AF-A0A1V9X542-F1
#
_entry.id   AF-A0A1V9X542-F1
#
_cell.length_a   1.000
_cell.length_b   1.000
_cell.length_c   1.000
_cell.angle_alpha   90.00
_cell.angle_beta   90.00
_cell.angle_gamma   90.00
#
_symmetry.space_group_name_H-M   'P 1'
#
loop_
_entity.id
_entity.type
_entity.pdbx_description
1 polymer ?
#
loop_
_entity_poly.entity_id
_entity_poly.type
_entity_poly.pdbx_seq_one_letter_code
_entity_poly.pdbx_strand_id
1 'polypeptide(L)'
;MAKNGTCFMTHEIDNKTYAEIKALNVSSKTASDEYFHNYVLDLTDGLHDLGGIRYELVICLFICWAIVFFCLSRGVKTMGKVVYFTALFPYVVLVVLLIRGLSLPGADQGIMFYLTPEWHRLLDVRVWGDAAMQIFFSLSPCWGGLITLASYNKFHNNCLK
;
A
#
# COMPACT_ATOMS: atom_id res chain seq x y z
N MET A 1 -9.36 13.27 -21.49
CA MET A 1 -8.15 12.82 -22.19
C MET A 1 -8.44 12.85 -23.68
N ALA A 2 -7.75 13.71 -24.45
CA ALA A 2 -7.85 13.65 -25.91
C ALA A 2 -7.17 12.36 -26.41
N LYS A 3 -7.40 11.98 -27.68
CA LYS A 3 -6.79 10.78 -28.32
C LYS A 3 -5.26 10.68 -28.20
N ASN A 4 -4.57 11.73 -27.71
CA ASN A 4 -3.13 11.80 -27.50
C ASN A 4 -2.68 11.72 -26.02
N GLY A 5 -3.56 11.36 -25.08
CA GLY A 5 -3.17 11.14 -23.68
C GLY A 5 -2.80 12.37 -22.86
N THR A 6 -3.14 13.57 -23.34
CA THR A 6 -2.81 14.82 -22.63
C THR A 6 -3.88 15.17 -21.59
N CYS A 7 -3.41 15.49 -20.37
CA CYS A 7 -4.16 16.19 -19.34
C CYS A 7 -4.26 17.68 -19.66
N PHE A 8 -5.40 18.27 -19.33
CA PHE A 8 -5.78 19.62 -19.71
C PHE A 8 -6.00 20.46 -18.45
N MET A 9 -5.19 21.51 -18.25
CA MET A 9 -5.38 22.47 -17.17
C MET A 9 -6.55 23.39 -17.54
N THR A 10 -7.60 23.42 -16.73
CA THR A 10 -8.84 24.19 -16.98
C THR A 10 -8.62 25.69 -17.16
N HIS A 11 -7.48 26.22 -16.73
CA HIS A 11 -7.12 27.64 -16.88
C HIS A 11 -6.45 28.00 -18.21
N GLU A 12 -6.06 27.02 -19.03
CA GLU A 12 -5.32 27.26 -20.29
C GLU A 12 -6.17 27.01 -21.56
N ILE A 13 -7.47 26.76 -21.41
CA ILE A 13 -8.32 26.24 -22.50
C ILE A 13 -9.54 27.14 -22.67
N ASP A 14 -9.86 27.46 -23.93
CA ASP A 14 -11.05 28.22 -24.30
C ASP A 14 -12.34 27.48 -23.89
N ASN A 15 -13.35 28.22 -23.43
CA ASN A 15 -14.60 27.67 -22.90
C ASN A 15 -15.34 26.79 -23.93
N LYS A 16 -15.17 27.05 -25.22
CA LYS A 16 -15.76 26.25 -26.30
C LYS A 16 -15.13 24.85 -26.39
N THR A 17 -13.80 24.79 -26.35
CA THR A 17 -13.05 23.53 -26.37
C THR A 17 -13.32 22.70 -25.12
N TYR A 18 -13.50 23.34 -23.96
CA TYR A 18 -13.90 22.64 -22.73
C TYR A 18 -15.30 22.00 -22.83
N ALA A 19 -16.26 22.68 -23.47
CA ALA A 19 -17.59 22.14 -23.70
C ALA A 19 -17.58 20.92 -24.63
N GLU A 20 -16.74 20.93 -25.66
CA GLU A 20 -16.54 19.78 -26.56
C GLU A 20 -15.89 18.59 -25.84
N ILE A 21 -14.87 18.83 -25.02
CA ILE A 21 -14.20 17.76 -24.24
C ILE A 21 -15.14 17.13 -23.21
N LYS A 22 -15.97 17.95 -22.55
CA LYS A 22 -16.99 17.46 -21.61
C LYS A 22 -18.08 16.65 -22.32
N ALA A 23 -18.43 17.03 -23.55
CA ALA A 23 -19.39 16.29 -24.37
C ALA A 23 -18.88 14.91 -24.83
N LEU A 24 -17.55 14.70 -24.90
CA LEU A 24 -16.94 13.42 -25.24
C LEU A 24 -17.05 12.35 -24.14
N ASN A 25 -17.66 12.67 -22.98
CA ASN A 25 -17.87 11.77 -21.83
C ASN A 25 -16.63 10.95 -21.45
N VAL A 26 -15.45 11.54 -21.59
CA VAL A 26 -14.17 10.88 -21.29
C VAL A 26 -14.00 10.86 -19.79
N SER A 27 -13.95 9.67 -19.20
CA SER A 27 -13.58 9.50 -17.79
C SER A 27 -12.18 10.07 -17.57
N SER A 28 -12.09 11.14 -16.78
CA SER A 28 -10.82 11.78 -16.46
C SER A 28 -10.10 10.95 -15.40
N LYS A 29 -8.97 10.35 -15.77
CA LYS A 29 -8.06 9.67 -14.83
C LYS A 29 -6.92 10.59 -14.42
N THR A 30 -6.37 10.38 -13.23
CA THR A 30 -5.17 11.12 -12.81
C THR A 30 -3.94 10.54 -13.53
N ALA A 31 -2.93 11.37 -13.78
CA ALA A 31 -1.71 10.89 -14.45
C ALA A 31 -1.01 9.77 -13.67
N SER A 32 -1.06 9.82 -12.33
CA SER A 32 -0.53 8.75 -11.47
C SER A 32 -1.32 7.45 -11.60
N ASP A 33 -2.65 7.55 -11.71
CA ASP A 33 -3.53 6.40 -11.91
C ASP A 33 -3.26 5.74 -13.27
N GLU A 34 -3.14 6.53 -14.33
CA GLU A 34 -2.82 6.03 -15.66
C GLU A 34 -1.42 5.39 -15.71
N TYR A 35 -0.41 6.06 -15.14
CA TYR A 35 0.94 5.54 -15.07
C TYR A 35 0.99 4.19 -14.33
N PHE A 36 0.30 4.07 -13.20
CA PHE A 36 0.30 2.82 -12.45
C PHE A 36 -0.41 1.68 -13.19
N HIS A 37 -1.61 1.93 -13.72
CA HIS A 37 -2.44 0.88 -14.30
C HIS A 37 -2.00 0.49 -15.73
N ASN A 38 -1.61 1.45 -16.55
CA ASN A 38 -1.28 1.19 -17.96
C ASN A 38 0.22 1.02 -18.19
N TYR A 39 1.08 1.68 -17.43
CA TYR A 39 2.54 1.59 -17.64
C TYR A 39 3.24 0.63 -16.68
N VAL A 40 2.96 0.73 -15.37
CA VAL A 40 3.60 -0.16 -14.37
C VAL A 40 3.02 -1.57 -14.44
N LEU A 41 1.69 -1.68 -14.40
CA LEU A 41 0.99 -2.96 -14.41
C LEU A 41 0.72 -3.50 -15.82
N ASP A 42 0.44 -2.62 -16.79
CA ASP A 42 0.03 -3.00 -18.15
C ASP A 42 -1.21 -3.90 -18.16
N LEU A 43 -2.28 -3.41 -17.53
CA LEU A 43 -3.52 -4.17 -17.37
C LEU A 43 -4.19 -4.46 -18.71
N THR A 44 -4.55 -5.72 -18.89
CA THR A 44 -5.37 -6.21 -20.00
C THR A 44 -6.87 -6.03 -19.73
N ASP A 45 -7.68 -6.26 -20.76
CA ASP A 45 -9.14 -6.10 -20.70
C ASP A 45 -9.84 -7.11 -19.77
N GLY A 46 -9.15 -8.16 -19.30
CA GLY A 46 -9.69 -9.07 -18.30
C GLY A 46 -8.85 -10.30 -18.00
N LEU A 47 -9.25 -11.08 -16.99
CA LEU A 47 -8.52 -12.26 -16.49
C LEU A 47 -8.29 -13.37 -17.52
N HIS A 48 -9.06 -13.41 -18.61
CA HIS A 48 -8.89 -14.41 -19.67
C HIS A 48 -7.69 -14.09 -20.59
N ASP A 49 -7.30 -12.83 -20.66
CA ASP A 49 -6.10 -12.38 -21.36
C ASP A 49 -5.07 -11.95 -20.32
N LEU A 50 -4.11 -12.82 -20.04
CA LEU A 50 -3.05 -12.53 -19.07
C LEU A 50 -1.98 -11.57 -19.64
N GLY A 51 -2.06 -11.23 -20.94
CA GLY A 51 -1.10 -10.36 -21.60
C GLY A 51 0.31 -10.95 -21.66
N GLY A 52 1.29 -10.06 -21.81
CA GLY A 52 2.71 -10.40 -21.85
C GLY A 52 3.38 -10.34 -20.48
N ILE A 53 4.53 -11.01 -20.34
CA ILE A 53 5.35 -10.90 -19.12
C ILE A 53 6.08 -9.55 -19.11
N ARG A 54 5.83 -8.75 -18.08
CA ARG A 54 6.53 -7.48 -17.82
C ARG A 54 7.91 -7.76 -17.20
N TYR A 55 8.97 -7.65 -18.01
CA TYR A 55 10.32 -8.01 -17.58
C TYR A 55 10.84 -7.16 -16.42
N GLU A 56 10.42 -5.90 -16.33
CA GLU A 56 10.76 -5.00 -15.24
C GLU A 56 10.23 -5.51 -13.89
N LEU A 57 8.99 -6.02 -13.88
CA LEU A 57 8.39 -6.62 -12.69
C LEU A 57 9.06 -7.96 -12.36
N VAL A 58 9.43 -8.75 -13.36
CA VAL A 58 10.17 -10.01 -13.14
C VAL A 58 11.53 -9.74 -12.50
N ILE A 59 12.28 -8.76 -13.00
CA ILE A 59 13.58 -8.37 -12.44
C ILE A 59 13.40 -7.84 -11.01
N CYS A 60 12.40 -7.00 -10.77
CA CYS A 60 12.07 -6.49 -9.45
C CYS A 60 11.75 -7.64 -8.48
N LEU A 61 10.92 -8.60 -8.90
CA LEU A 61 10.57 -9.78 -8.12
C LEU A 61 11.80 -10.67 -7.83
N PHE A 62 12.66 -10.86 -8.81
CA PHE A 62 13.90 -11.62 -8.64
C PHE A 62 14.82 -10.96 -7.61
N ILE A 63 14.99 -9.63 -7.68
CA ILE A 63 15.78 -8.88 -6.70
C ILE A 63 15.17 -9.01 -5.30
N CYS A 64 13.85 -8.89 -5.16
CA CYS A 64 13.15 -9.08 -3.88
C CYS A 64 13.42 -10.46 -3.29
N TRP A 65 13.30 -11.54 -4.09
CA TRP A 65 13.59 -12.90 -3.63
C TRP A 65 15.07 -13.11 -3.29
N ALA A 66 15.99 -12.52 -4.05
CA ALA A 66 17.42 -12.56 -3.74
C ALA A 66 17.71 -11.90 -2.39
N ILE A 67 17.12 -10.73 -2.10
CA ILE A 67 17.25 -10.05 -0.80
C ILE A 67 16.71 -10.94 0.32
N VAL A 68 15.50 -11.49 0.18
CA VAL A 68 14.91 -12.40 1.17
C VAL A 68 15.82 -13.61 1.42
N PHE A 69 16.35 -14.22 0.36
CA PHE A 69 17.29 -15.33 0.47
C PHE A 69 18.54 -14.93 1.27
N PHE A 70 19.16 -13.79 0.98
CA PHE A 70 20.34 -13.34 1.72
C PHE A 70 20.04 -13.04 3.19
N CYS A 71 18.88 -12.45 3.50
CA CYS A 71 18.44 -12.19 4.87
C CYS A 71 18.25 -13.49 5.67
N LEU A 72 17.78 -14.57 5.02
CA LEU A 72 17.49 -15.85 5.65
C LEU A 72 18.64 -16.88 5.59
N SER A 73 19.61 -16.68 4.70
CA SER A 73 20.68 -17.65 4.37
C SER A 73 21.47 -18.20 5.57
N ARG A 74 21.61 -17.41 6.64
CA ARG A 74 22.31 -17.79 7.89
C ARG A 74 21.37 -17.92 9.09
N GLY A 75 20.07 -18.11 8.82
CA GLY A 75 19.01 -18.30 9.81
C GLY A 75 18.76 -17.10 10.72
N VAL A 76 18.20 -17.38 11.90
CA VAL A 76 17.74 -16.39 12.88
C VAL A 76 18.81 -15.41 13.37
N LYS A 77 20.11 -15.78 13.33
CA LYS A 77 21.21 -14.88 13.75
C LYS A 77 21.43 -13.71 12.79
N THR A 78 21.30 -13.95 11.48
CA THR A 78 21.41 -12.88 10.47
C THR A 78 20.10 -12.13 10.33
N MET A 79 18.96 -12.85 10.35
CA MET A 79 17.63 -12.24 10.39
C MET A 79 17.52 -11.23 11.52
N GLY A 80 17.92 -11.58 12.76
CA GLY A 80 17.85 -10.68 13.90
C GLY A 80 18.64 -9.38 13.72
N LYS A 81 19.79 -9.42 13.02
CA LYS A 81 20.58 -8.21 12.72
C LYS A 81 19.89 -7.31 11.71
N VAL A 82 19.34 -7.89 10.65
CA VAL A 82 18.62 -7.17 9.59
C VAL A 82 17.35 -6.52 10.15
N VAL A 83 16.64 -7.22 11.04
CA VAL A 83 15.40 -6.76 11.68
C VAL A 83 15.59 -5.45 12.45
N TYR A 84 16.75 -5.20 13.08
CA TYR A 84 16.99 -3.91 13.73
C TYR A 84 16.84 -2.72 12.78
N PHE A 85 17.23 -2.88 11.52
CA PHE A 85 17.03 -1.85 10.51
C PHE A 85 15.60 -1.90 9.94
N THR A 86 15.16 -3.06 9.47
CA THR A 86 13.88 -3.17 8.74
C THR A 86 12.65 -2.93 9.63
N ALA A 87 12.73 -3.16 10.94
CA ALA A 87 11.66 -2.83 11.87
C ALA A 87 11.68 -1.37 12.30
N LEU A 88 12.87 -0.76 12.48
CA LEU A 88 12.98 0.62 12.97
C LEU A 88 12.79 1.66 11.88
N PHE A 89 13.33 1.42 10.69
CA PHE A 89 13.32 2.37 9.58
C PHE A 89 11.89 2.81 9.18
N PRO A 90 10.88 1.92 9.08
CA PRO A 90 9.51 2.33 8.82
C PRO A 90 8.97 3.35 9.83
N TYR A 91 9.29 3.21 11.13
CA TYR A 91 8.87 4.20 12.13
C TYR A 91 9.50 5.57 11.90
N VAL A 92 10.78 5.63 11.49
CA VAL A 92 11.43 6.89 11.13
C VAL A 92 10.70 7.55 9.96
N VAL A 93 10.40 6.79 8.91
CA VAL A 93 9.65 7.28 7.75
C VAL A 93 8.26 7.76 8.15
N LEU A 94 7.54 7.00 8.98
CA LEU A 94 6.21 7.39 9.47
C LEU A 94 6.25 8.70 10.27
N VAL A 95 7.27 8.91 11.12
CA VAL A 95 7.42 10.17 11.87
C VAL A 95 7.69 11.33 10.92
N VAL A 96 8.56 11.17 9.92
CA VAL A 96 8.83 12.21 8.92
C VAL A 96 7.57 12.53 8.11
N LEU A 97 6.85 11.50 7.66
CA LEU A 97 5.59 11.66 6.93
C LEU A 97 4.50 12.30 7.78
N LEU A 98 4.43 12.00 9.08
CA LEU A 98 3.50 12.63 10.01
C LEU A 98 3.80 14.12 10.15
N ILE A 99 5.05 14.49 10.42
CA ILE A 99 5.45 15.91 10.54
C ILE A 99 5.14 16.64 9.23
N ARG A 100 5.48 16.04 8.09
CA ARG A 100 5.21 16.64 6.78
C ARG A 100 3.71 16.78 6.54
N GLY A 101 2.94 15.73 6.80
CA GLY A 101 1.48 15.71 6.62
C GLY A 101 0.77 16.76 7.47
N LEU A 102 1.19 16.93 8.73
CA LEU A 102 0.64 17.97 9.62
C LEU A 102 1.05 19.39 9.22
N SER A 103 2.17 19.54 8.50
CA SER A 103 2.64 20.85 8.01
C SER A 103 1.94 21.29 6.72
N LEU A 104 1.14 20.42 6.07
CA LEU A 104 0.41 20.77 4.85
C LEU A 104 -0.89 21.52 5.18
N PRO A 105 -1.28 22.51 4.35
CA PRO A 105 -2.59 23.17 4.51
C PRO A 105 -3.72 22.15 4.28
N GLY A 106 -4.74 22.17 5.13
CA GLY A 106 -5.90 21.26 5.05
C GLY A 106 -5.71 19.90 5.75
N ALA A 107 -4.61 19.71 6.50
CA ALA A 107 -4.38 18.49 7.27
C ALA A 107 -5.48 18.23 8.33
N ASP A 108 -6.04 19.30 8.89
CA ASP A 108 -7.12 19.30 9.87
C ASP A 108 -8.39 18.63 9.33
N GLN A 109 -8.74 18.86 8.06
CA GLN A 109 -9.92 18.26 7.43
C GLN A 109 -9.80 16.74 7.31
N GLY A 110 -8.61 16.25 6.92
CA GLY A 110 -8.33 14.81 6.83
C GLY A 110 -8.38 14.13 8.20
N ILE A 111 -7.82 14.77 9.23
CA ILE A 111 -7.88 14.26 10.61
C ILE A 111 -9.31 14.21 11.12
N MET A 112 -10.10 15.27 10.90
CA MET A 112 -11.49 15.31 11.32
C MET A 112 -12.31 14.21 10.62
N PHE A 113 -12.12 14.03 9.31
CA PHE A 113 -12.78 12.95 8.57
C PHE A 113 -12.44 11.56 9.11
N TYR A 114 -11.17 11.31 9.44
CA TYR A 114 -10.73 10.00 9.96
C TYR A 114 -11.25 9.71 11.38
N LEU A 115 -11.31 10.73 12.24
CA LEU A 115 -11.65 10.56 13.66
C LEU A 115 -13.15 10.74 13.98
N THR A 116 -13.95 11.28 13.06
CA THR A 116 -15.39 11.48 13.30
C THR A 116 -16.12 10.13 13.36
N PRO A 117 -16.69 9.73 14.52
CA PRO A 117 -17.28 8.40 14.67
C PRO A 117 -18.70 8.33 14.10
N GLU A 118 -18.97 7.29 13.33
CA GLU A 118 -20.31 6.93 12.85
C GLU A 118 -20.93 5.81 13.71
N TRP A 119 -21.53 6.17 14.85
CA TRP A 119 -22.01 5.18 15.85
C TRP A 119 -22.99 4.13 15.31
N HIS A 120 -23.81 4.49 14.30
CA HIS A 120 -24.75 3.57 13.69
C HIS A 120 -24.07 2.38 12.98
N ARG A 121 -22.81 2.54 12.54
CA ARG A 121 -22.02 1.47 11.89
C ARG A 121 -21.68 0.34 12.84
N LEU A 122 -21.61 0.59 14.15
CA LEU A 122 -21.30 -0.45 15.14
C LEU A 122 -22.41 -1.51 15.26
N LEU A 123 -23.62 -1.20 14.81
CA LEU A 123 -24.73 -2.16 14.75
C LEU A 123 -24.61 -3.13 13.56
N ASP A 124 -23.76 -2.83 12.57
CA ASP A 124 -23.53 -3.71 11.43
C ASP A 124 -22.52 -4.81 11.82
N VAL A 125 -22.97 -6.06 11.72
CA VAL A 125 -22.14 -7.25 11.99
C VAL A 125 -20.90 -7.31 11.09
N ARG A 126 -20.96 -6.74 9.89
CA ARG A 126 -19.83 -6.75 8.95
C ARG A 126 -18.63 -5.97 9.49
N VAL A 127 -18.87 -4.87 10.20
CA VAL A 127 -17.80 -4.06 10.81
C VAL A 127 -16.99 -4.89 11.82
N TRP A 128 -17.67 -5.74 12.60
CA TRP A 128 -17.01 -6.65 13.55
C TRP A 128 -16.27 -7.78 12.86
N GLY A 129 -16.82 -8.32 11.76
CA GLY A 129 -16.13 -9.29 10.92
C GLY A 129 -14.84 -8.73 10.32
N ASP A 130 -14.90 -7.53 9.77
CA ASP A 130 -13.73 -6.84 9.19
C ASP A 130 -12.68 -6.52 10.26
N ALA A 131 -13.10 -6.02 11.42
CA ALA A 131 -12.20 -5.76 12.55
C ALA A 131 -11.52 -7.05 13.06
N ALA A 132 -12.26 -8.15 13.15
CA ALA A 132 -11.71 -9.46 13.52
C ALA A 132 -10.67 -9.92 12.49
N MET A 133 -10.99 -9.87 11.19
CA MET A 133 -10.03 -10.22 10.14
C MET A 133 -8.78 -9.34 10.22
N GLN A 134 -8.94 -8.03 10.43
CA GLN A 134 -7.83 -7.09 10.54
C GLN A 134 -6.87 -7.44 11.69
N ILE A 135 -7.38 -7.76 12.89
CA ILE A 135 -6.51 -8.13 14.02
C ILE A 135 -5.83 -9.49 13.80
N PHE A 136 -6.53 -10.46 13.20
CA PHE A 136 -5.97 -11.77 12.87
C PHE A 136 -4.81 -11.67 11.87
N PHE A 137 -4.97 -10.90 10.79
CA PHE A 137 -3.90 -10.68 9.81
C PHE A 137 -2.76 -9.83 10.38
N SER A 138 -3.06 -8.83 11.20
CA SER A 138 -2.04 -7.96 11.81
C SER A 138 -1.12 -8.72 12.79
N LEU A 139 -1.67 -9.61 13.60
CA LEU A 139 -0.90 -10.37 14.61
C LEU A 139 -0.34 -11.70 14.07
N SER A 140 -0.96 -12.27 13.04
CA SER A 140 -0.56 -13.56 12.44
C SER A 140 -0.35 -14.73 13.44
N PRO A 141 -1.22 -14.95 14.45
CA PRO A 141 -0.99 -15.91 15.53
C PRO A 141 -0.96 -17.39 15.08
N CYS A 142 -1.61 -17.71 13.96
CA CYS A 142 -1.78 -19.09 13.48
C CYS A 142 -0.82 -19.48 12.34
N TRP A 143 0.13 -18.62 11.97
CA TRP A 143 0.98 -18.82 10.78
C TRP A 143 2.31 -19.55 11.10
N GLY A 144 2.51 -20.00 12.34
CA GLY A 144 3.69 -20.76 12.76
C GLY A 144 4.96 -19.91 12.96
N GLY A 145 5.07 -18.75 12.32
CA GLY A 145 6.25 -17.87 12.43
C GLY A 145 6.58 -17.47 13.87
N LEU A 146 5.57 -17.07 14.67
CA LEU A 146 5.76 -16.74 16.09
C LEU A 146 6.19 -17.96 16.91
N ILE A 147 5.64 -19.15 16.62
CA ILE A 147 6.01 -20.40 17.29
C ILE A 147 7.47 -20.75 16.98
N THR A 148 7.88 -20.65 15.72
CA THR A 148 9.27 -20.88 15.30
C THR A 148 10.21 -19.89 15.98
N LEU A 149 9.89 -18.60 16.02
CA LEU A 149 10.72 -17.61 16.71
C LEU A 149 10.81 -17.86 18.21
N ALA A 150 9.68 -18.21 18.85
CA ALA A 150 9.65 -18.56 20.27
C ALA A 150 10.52 -19.78 20.60
N SER A 151 10.66 -20.75 19.67
CA SER A 151 11.50 -21.94 19.86
C SER A 151 13.00 -21.62 20.01
N TYR A 152 13.43 -20.45 19.56
CA TYR A 152 14.82 -20.00 19.70
C TYR A 152 15.09 -19.20 20.99
N ASN A 153 14.07 -18.95 21.83
CA ASN A 153 14.26 -18.29 23.12
C ASN A 153 14.93 -19.20 24.15
N LYS A 154 15.54 -18.58 25.17
CA LYS A 154 16.04 -19.31 26.34
C LYS A 154 14.88 -19.98 27.08
N PHE A 155 15.13 -21.15 27.66
CA PHE A 155 14.12 -21.91 28.40
C PHE A 155 13.49 -21.10 29.56
N HIS A 156 14.29 -20.30 30.26
CA HIS A 156 13.84 -19.42 31.34
C HIS A 156 13.60 -17.98 30.85
N ASN A 157 12.92 -17.81 29.71
CA ASN A 157 12.52 -16.49 29.21
C ASN A 157 11.06 -16.20 29.60
N ASN A 158 10.78 -15.02 30.18
CA ASN A 158 9.40 -14.61 30.45
C ASN A 158 8.72 -14.18 29.13
N CYS A 159 7.77 -14.98 28.66
CA CYS A 159 7.02 -14.74 27.43
C CYS A 159 5.69 -13.99 27.61
N LEU A 160 5.29 -13.68 28.86
CA LEU A 160 4.07 -12.94 29.16
C LEU A 160 4.28 -11.42 29.26
N LYS A 161 5.54 -10.98 29.29
CA LYS A 161 5.93 -9.58 29.43
C LYS A 161 6.31 -8.99 28.08
#